data_AF-A0A285L6F6-F1
#
_entry.id   AF-A0A285L6F6-F1
#
_cell.length_a   1.000
_cell.length_b   1.000
_cell.length_c   1.000
_cell.angle_alpha   90.00
_cell.angle_beta   90.00
_cell.angle_gamma   90.00
#
_symmetry.space_group_name_H-M   'P 1'
#
loop_
_entity.id
_entity.type
_entity.pdbx_description
1 polymer ?
#
loop_
_entity_poly.entity_id
_entity_poly.type
_entity_poly.pdbx_seq_one_letter_code
_entity_poly.pdbx_strand_id
1 'polypeptide(L)' 'MDLDHLDQHPADPDLPLIGELSDPRLSRLVRTSIGLSAESIDLLTSLAERLRAAERALPDPAYF' A
#
# COMPACT_ATOMS: atom_id res chain seq x y z
N MET A 1 0.86 2.70 -15.98
CA MET A 1 -0.09 1.77 -15.32
C MET A 1 -1.10 2.64 -14.61
N ASP A 2 -2.31 2.70 -15.14
CA ASP A 2 -3.40 3.54 -14.62
C ASP A 2 -4.12 2.75 -13.52
N LEU A 3 -3.94 3.17 -12.26
CA LEU A 3 -4.44 2.46 -11.08
C LEU A 3 -5.87 2.89 -10.70
N ASP A 4 -6.43 3.89 -11.40
CA ASP A 4 -7.70 4.51 -11.06
C ASP A 4 -8.91 3.60 -11.41
N HIS A 5 -8.69 2.48 -12.11
CA HIS A 5 -9.72 1.49 -12.43
C HIS A 5 -9.99 0.48 -11.30
N LEU A 6 -9.12 0.35 -10.31
CA LEU A 6 -9.34 -0.53 -9.15
C LEU A 6 -10.41 0.01 -8.19
N ASP A 7 -10.76 1.29 -8.31
CA ASP A 7 -11.81 1.95 -7.52
C ASP A 7 -13.24 1.48 -7.85
N GLN A 8 -13.43 0.64 -8.87
CA GLN A 8 -14.76 0.26 -9.37
C GLN A 8 -15.30 -1.07 -8.82
N HIS A 9 -14.70 -1.67 -7.79
CA HIS A 9 -15.25 -2.90 -7.22
C HIS A 9 -16.50 -2.60 -6.36
N PRO A 10 -17.70 -3.08 -6.77
CA PRO A 10 -18.91 -2.76 -6.04
C PRO A 10 -19.08 -3.72 -4.86
N ALA A 11 -19.30 -3.16 -3.67
CA ALA A 11 -19.73 -3.81 -2.43
C ALA A 11 -18.68 -4.52 -1.56
N ASP A 12 -17.60 -3.82 -1.21
CA ASP A 12 -16.76 -4.23 -0.07
C ASP A 12 -17.17 -3.46 1.21
N PRO A 13 -17.55 -4.15 2.32
CA PRO A 13 -17.97 -3.51 3.56
C PRO A 13 -16.91 -2.61 4.21
N ASP A 14 -15.64 -2.75 3.83
CA ASP A 14 -14.52 -1.97 4.38
C ASP A 14 -14.28 -0.65 3.63
N LEU A 15 -14.94 -0.41 2.49
CA LEU A 15 -14.86 0.85 1.72
C LEU A 15 -15.11 2.13 2.53
N PRO A 16 -16.05 2.19 3.49
CA PRO A 16 -16.29 3.38 4.30
C PRO A 16 -15.08 3.76 5.17
N LEU A 17 -14.33 2.77 5.67
CA LEU A 17 -13.16 2.99 6.56
C LEU A 17 -11.99 3.64 5.81
N ILE A 18 -11.93 3.45 4.49
CA ILE A 18 -10.87 3.99 3.63
C ILE A 18 -11.01 5.51 3.47
N GLY A 19 -12.23 6.03 3.55
CA GLY A 19 -12.51 7.47 3.52
C GLY A 19 -12.04 8.22 4.77
N GLU A 20 -11.79 7.52 5.88
CA GLU A 20 -11.29 8.10 7.12
C GLU A 20 -9.76 8.26 7.14
N LEU A 21 -9.07 7.66 6.17
CA LEU A 21 -7.63 7.77 6.04
C LEU A 21 -7.26 9.13 5.45
N SER A 22 -6.62 9.97 6.27
CA SER A 22 -6.23 11.34 5.87
C SER A 22 -5.10 11.38 4.84
N ASP A 23 -4.32 10.30 4.69
CA ASP A 23 -3.24 10.21 3.70
C ASP A 23 -3.76 9.54 2.41
N PRO A 24 -3.75 10.25 1.26
CA PRO A 24 -4.22 9.69 -0.02
C PRO A 24 -3.40 8.48 -0.49
N ARG A 25 -2.13 8.37 -0.11
CA ARG A 25 -1.28 7.22 -0.46
C ARG A 25 -1.66 5.99 0.36
N LEU A 26 -1.93 6.19 1.65
CA LEU A 26 -2.41 5.14 2.53
C LEU A 26 -3.80 4.66 2.10
N SER A 27 -4.69 5.60 1.78
CA SER A 27 -6.02 5.32 1.23
C SER A 27 -5.94 4.46 -0.03
N ARG A 28 -5.10 4.85 -1.00
CA ARG A 28 -4.87 4.06 -2.22
C ARG A 28 -4.31 2.68 -1.92
N LEU A 29 -3.33 2.55 -1.02
CA LEU A 29 -2.76 1.26 -0.66
C LEU A 29 -3.82 0.32 -0.08
N VAL A 30 -4.64 0.81 0.85
CA VAL A 30 -5.72 0.03 1.45
C VAL A 30 -6.72 -0.41 0.37
N ARG A 31 -7.11 0.48 -0.56
CA ARG A 31 -7.96 0.10 -1.70
C ARG A 31 -7.36 -1.00 -2.55
N THR A 32 -6.07 -0.93 -2.87
CA THR A 32 -5.38 -1.96 -3.66
C THR A 32 -5.21 -3.28 -2.91
N SER A 33 -5.34 -3.26 -1.59
CA SER A 33 -5.26 -4.45 -0.74
C SER A 33 -6.60 -5.17 -0.54
N ILE A 34 -7.71 -4.53 -0.90
CA ILE A 34 -9.05 -5.13 -0.83
C ILE A 34 -9.11 -6.37 -1.73
N GLY A 35 -9.69 -7.46 -1.22
CA GLY A 35 -9.86 -8.71 -1.95
C GLY A 35 -8.59 -9.54 -2.11
N LEU A 36 -7.46 -9.10 -1.55
CA LEU A 36 -6.25 -9.92 -1.46
C LEU A 36 -6.42 -11.02 -0.41
N SER A 37 -5.83 -12.19 -0.68
CA SER A 37 -5.71 -13.24 0.34
C SER A 37 -4.75 -12.82 1.45
N ALA A 38 -4.90 -13.42 2.64
CA ALA A 38 -3.97 -13.19 3.76
C ALA A 38 -2.51 -13.46 3.35
N GLU A 39 -2.26 -14.51 2.57
CA GLU A 39 -0.92 -14.82 2.04
C GLU A 39 -0.38 -13.70 1.14
N SER A 40 -1.22 -13.08 0.32
CA SER A 40 -0.82 -11.95 -0.53
C SER A 40 -0.48 -10.71 0.30
N ILE A 41 -1.20 -10.47 1.39
CA ILE A 41 -0.91 -9.39 2.35
C ILE A 41 0.42 -9.65 3.07
N ASP A 42 0.70 -10.89 3.44
CA ASP A 42 1.98 -11.26 4.08
C ASP A 42 3.16 -11.03 3.13
N LEU A 43 3.01 -11.39 1.85
CA LEU A 43 4.04 -11.13 0.82
C LEU A 43 4.27 -9.63 0.61
N LEU A 44 3.21 -8.81 0.54
CA LEU A 44 3.32 -7.36 0.44
C LEU A 44 4.02 -6.76 1.66
N THR A 45 3.72 -7.28 2.86
CA THR A 45 4.35 -6.85 4.11
C THR A 45 5.85 -7.15 4.10
N SER A 46 6.23 -8.39 3.72
CA SER A 46 7.64 -8.77 3.61
C SER A 46 8.40 -7.92 2.58
N LEU A 47 7.77 -7.60 1.44
CA LEU A 47 8.37 -6.73 0.44
C LEU A 47 8.58 -5.31 0.98
N ALA A 48 7.58 -4.75 1.68
CA ALA A 48 7.68 -3.43 2.30
C ALA A 48 8.79 -3.37 3.36
N GLU A 49 8.96 -4.41 4.17
CA GLU A 49 10.06 -4.52 5.14
C GLU A 49 11.42 -4.51 4.45
N ARG A 50 11.58 -5.27 3.36
CA ARG A 50 12.81 -5.32 2.59
C ARG A 50 13.14 -3.98 1.94
N LEU A 51 12.14 -3.30 1.38
CA LEU A 51 12.32 -1.95 0.82
C LEU A 51 12.75 -0.96 1.90
N ARG A 52 12.12 -1.01 3.08
CA ARG A 52 12.50 -0.16 4.21
C ARG A 52 13.91 -0.46 4.73
N ALA A 53 14.31 -1.72 4.72
CA ALA A 53 15.68 -2.10 5.06
C ALA A 53 16.68 -1.58 4.02
N ALA A 54 16.35 -1.64 2.73
CA ALA A 54 17.16 -1.09 1.65
C ALA A 54 17.26 0.45 1.72
N GLU A 55 16.16 1.15 2.02
CA GLU A 55 16.15 2.60 2.23
C GLU A 55 17.01 3.00 3.43
N ARG A 56 16.95 2.24 4.53
CA ARG A 56 17.83 2.47 5.69
C ARG A 56 19.30 2.14 5.43
N ALA A 57 19.56 1.23 4.50
CA ALA A 57 20.90 0.88 4.05
C ALA A 57 21.43 1.89 3.00
N LEU A 58 20.60 2.81 2.51
CA LEU A 58 21.00 3.82 1.55
C LEU A 58 21.84 4.89 2.28
N PRO A 59 23.11 5.12 1.87
CA PRO A 59 23.91 6.18 2.46
C PRO A 59 23.26 7.54 2.20
N ASP A 60 23.33 8.44 3.19
CA ASP A 60 22.76 9.78 3.12
C ASP A 60 23.37 10.53 1.91
N PRO A 61 22.56 10.95 0.92
CA PRO A 61 23.05 11.68 -0.24
C PRO A 61 23.63 13.06 0.12
N ALA A 62 23.46 13.53 1.36
CA ALA A 62 24.15 14.72 1.87
C ALA A 62 25.66 14.52 2.14
N TYR A 63 26.18 13.30 1.98
CA TYR A 63 27.60 12.95 2.08
C TYR A 63 28.21 12.52 0.72
N PHE A 64 27.93 13.28 -0.35
CA PHE A 64 28.65 13.18 -1.63
C PHE A 64 29.16 14.54 -2.10
#